data_AF-A0AAU5DZA9-F1
#
_entry.id   AF-A0AAU5DZA9-F1
#
_cell.length_a   1.000
_cell.length_b   1.000
_cell.length_c   1.000
_cell.angle_alpha   90.00
_cell.angle_beta   90.00
_cell.angle_gamma   90.00
#
_symmetry.space_group_name_H-M   'P 1'
#
loop_
_entity.id
_entity.type
_entity.pdbx_description
1 polymer ?
#
loop_
_entity_poly.entity_id
_entity_poly.type
_entity_poly.pdbx_seq_one_letter_code
_entity_poly.pdbx_strand_id
1 'polypeptide(L)'
;MSRVSRRTAIGALGLGTAAAAGYGLRDKLIPAQASAVPHDALSGENPVVRENGLSGSRSWELGRQHTRKATDLDPRVQGYASVSSVSPGESVDFHVSVRPAHDFTVAVYRLGHYAGKGARRLATSPRLSGTPQPVPTSDSRNGMISCGWPVSWTLEIPGSWISGAYLAVFTTVDGYRSYTPFVVREPERRSDILVVLPFTTYQAYNLWPEDGRTGKNLYRGFLPNGEVGGFTERAVNVSFDRPYAQFGLPRWFDLDTAFIRWAEAEGYDVTYASSTDLHDGRIDPARHRAIVFPGHDEYWSQAMRDTASKAVAHGTHLAFLAANNVYFRIRLEDSAAGRAHRVIACYKQDSEAYVERAERAERNAEREERTDKWRMLTADGSRAEQGLLGVQFSGILAPPVPLVVDNADHWLWEGTGLRDGDAIPGMVSIEADGYQAGFPQPAGVEQTLLSASPYQDRLGRGARMQNTSVCVDGRGTMVFVAGTFQWPLALHVEGKVDKRIRTATKNLLDRMVR
;
A
#
# COMPACT_ATOMS: atom_id res chain seq x y z
N MET A 1 -33.22 -11.47 -40.94
CA MET A 1 -32.32 -10.33 -41.25
C MET A 1 -32.98 -9.10 -40.62
N SER A 2 -32.42 -8.29 -39.73
CA SER A 2 -31.04 -7.98 -39.35
C SER A 2 -31.02 -7.48 -37.88
N ARG A 3 -29.85 -7.62 -37.23
CA ARG A 3 -29.50 -7.14 -35.88
C ARG A 3 -29.20 -5.64 -35.89
N VAL A 4 -29.45 -4.91 -34.79
CA VAL A 4 -28.62 -3.82 -34.17
C VAL A 4 -29.25 -3.48 -32.80
N SER A 5 -28.67 -3.97 -31.69
CA SER A 5 -27.79 -3.29 -30.70
C SER A 5 -28.51 -2.47 -29.62
N ARG A 6 -28.50 -3.00 -28.39
CA ARG A 6 -28.82 -2.31 -27.13
C ARG A 6 -27.54 -1.62 -26.63
N ARG A 7 -27.55 -0.29 -26.64
CA ARG A 7 -26.67 0.57 -25.82
C ARG A 7 -27.55 1.34 -24.85
N THR A 8 -26.94 1.75 -23.74
CA THR A 8 -27.42 2.69 -22.70
C THR A 8 -28.09 2.04 -21.49
N ALA A 9 -27.35 1.92 -20.38
CA ALA A 9 -27.80 2.24 -19.02
C ALA A 9 -26.70 1.92 -18.00
N ILE A 10 -25.74 2.83 -17.78
CA ILE A 10 -25.03 2.94 -16.50
C ILE A 10 -24.94 4.42 -16.18
N GLY A 11 -25.77 4.84 -15.24
CA GLY A 11 -25.83 6.19 -14.70
C GLY A 11 -26.98 6.23 -13.70
N ALA A 12 -26.69 6.75 -12.50
CA ALA A 12 -27.65 7.02 -11.41
C ALA A 12 -28.06 5.72 -10.65
N LEU A 13 -28.31 5.60 -9.33
CA LEU A 13 -28.58 6.44 -8.15
C LEU A 13 -28.32 5.51 -6.91
N GLY A 14 -28.14 5.91 -5.65
CA GLY A 14 -28.72 7.02 -4.89
C GLY A 14 -29.89 6.53 -4.01
N LEU A 15 -29.68 6.46 -2.67
CA LEU A 15 -30.66 6.41 -1.56
C LEU A 15 -31.51 5.11 -1.45
N GLY A 16 -31.74 4.42 -0.31
CA GLY A 16 -31.62 4.72 1.11
C GLY A 16 -33.00 4.58 1.79
N THR A 17 -33.20 3.59 2.68
CA THR A 17 -33.97 3.66 3.96
C THR A 17 -34.04 2.30 4.67
N ALA A 18 -33.99 2.37 6.00
CA ALA A 18 -33.92 1.28 6.97
C ALA A 18 -35.25 1.05 7.70
N ALA A 19 -35.43 -0.13 8.31
CA ALA A 19 -36.28 -0.31 9.48
C ALA A 19 -35.81 -1.52 10.31
N ALA A 20 -35.82 -1.34 11.63
CA ALA A 20 -35.22 -2.17 12.67
C ALA A 20 -36.26 -2.92 13.51
N ALA A 21 -35.84 -4.03 14.14
CA ALA A 21 -36.32 -4.61 15.41
C ALA A 21 -35.45 -5.86 15.69
N GLY A 22 -34.95 -6.23 16.87
CA GLY A 22 -35.18 -5.82 18.26
C GLY A 22 -35.10 -7.10 19.15
N TYR A 23 -34.50 -6.99 20.34
CA TYR A 23 -34.33 -7.99 21.44
C TYR A 23 -33.13 -8.96 21.33
N GLY A 24 -32.23 -9.15 22.31
CA GLY A 24 -32.20 -8.96 23.78
C GLY A 24 -32.08 -10.34 24.46
N LEU A 25 -30.96 -10.79 25.07
CA LEU A 25 -30.52 -10.61 26.48
C LEU A 25 -29.25 -11.50 26.68
N ARG A 26 -28.15 -10.99 27.25
CA ARG A 26 -27.58 -11.22 28.63
C ARG A 26 -27.11 -12.65 28.99
N ASP A 27 -25.81 -12.83 29.22
CA ASP A 27 -25.15 -12.99 30.56
C ASP A 27 -23.61 -13.29 30.41
N LYS A 28 -22.72 -12.41 30.93
CA LYS A 28 -21.85 -12.52 32.15
C LYS A 28 -20.68 -13.53 32.06
N LEU A 29 -19.44 -13.03 31.82
CA LEU A 29 -18.30 -12.81 32.76
C LEU A 29 -17.52 -14.10 33.12
N ILE A 30 -16.20 -14.24 32.94
CA ILE A 30 -15.06 -13.79 33.81
C ILE A 30 -13.71 -14.16 33.08
N PRO A 31 -12.54 -13.51 33.36
CA PRO A 31 -11.45 -13.29 32.41
C PRO A 31 -10.27 -14.26 32.53
N ALA A 32 -9.47 -14.38 31.47
CA ALA A 32 -8.11 -14.91 31.53
C ALA A 32 -7.10 -13.81 31.19
N GLN A 33 -6.32 -13.38 32.18
CA GLN A 33 -5.08 -12.62 32.00
C GLN A 33 -4.04 -13.55 31.38
N ALA A 34 -3.59 -13.27 30.17
CA ALA A 34 -2.37 -13.84 29.63
C ALA A 34 -1.22 -12.84 29.83
N SER A 35 -0.29 -13.19 30.72
CA SER A 35 1.00 -12.52 30.87
C SER A 35 1.85 -12.77 29.62
N ALA A 36 2.34 -11.72 28.98
CA ALA A 36 3.30 -11.82 27.89
C ALA A 36 4.63 -12.43 28.41
N VAL A 37 5.09 -13.49 27.75
CA VAL A 37 6.46 -14.01 27.92
C VAL A 37 7.38 -13.10 27.11
N PRO A 38 8.48 -12.56 27.68
CA PRO A 38 9.49 -11.86 26.89
C PRO A 38 10.29 -12.90 26.11
N HIS A 39 10.27 -12.82 24.79
CA HIS A 39 11.24 -13.51 23.95
C HIS A 39 12.41 -12.58 23.67
N ASP A 40 13.62 -13.07 23.91
CA ASP A 40 14.86 -12.40 23.56
C ASP A 40 14.86 -12.14 22.05
N ALA A 41 14.79 -10.86 21.66
CA ALA A 41 15.22 -10.39 20.34
C ALA A 41 16.60 -11.00 20.03
N LEU A 42 16.95 -11.19 18.76
CA LEU A 42 18.29 -11.59 18.32
C LEU A 42 19.37 -10.70 18.97
N SER A 43 19.81 -11.06 20.18
CA SER A 43 20.84 -10.49 21.07
C SER A 43 21.31 -9.05 20.80
N GLY A 44 20.40 -8.08 20.70
CA GLY A 44 20.74 -6.66 20.51
C GLY A 44 19.65 -5.72 21.02
N GLU A 45 20.01 -4.49 21.37
CA GLU A 45 19.04 -3.43 21.63
C GLU A 45 18.16 -3.23 20.39
N ASN A 46 16.83 -3.42 20.51
CA ASN A 46 15.89 -3.06 19.44
C ASN A 46 15.95 -1.53 19.21
N PRO A 47 16.50 -1.04 18.09
CA PRO A 47 16.66 0.38 17.83
C PRO A 47 15.33 1.12 17.72
N VAL A 48 14.26 0.41 17.33
CA VAL A 48 12.91 0.96 17.20
C VAL A 48 12.33 1.29 18.58
N VAL A 49 12.58 0.45 19.59
CA VAL A 49 12.14 0.72 20.98
C VAL A 49 12.86 1.94 21.53
N ARG A 50 14.18 2.02 21.34
CA ARG A 50 14.99 3.19 21.75
C ARG A 50 14.54 4.47 21.04
N GLU A 51 14.32 4.41 19.73
CA GLU A 51 13.83 5.54 18.93
C GLU A 51 12.45 5.99 19.41
N ASN A 52 11.54 5.07 19.72
CA ASN A 52 10.20 5.40 20.23
C ASN A 52 10.20 5.96 21.65
N GLY A 53 11.29 5.77 22.40
CA GLY A 53 11.54 6.46 23.68
C GLY A 53 11.85 7.95 23.52
N LEU A 54 12.18 8.41 22.31
CA LEU A 54 12.44 9.83 22.03
C LEU A 54 11.15 10.64 21.89
N SER A 55 11.28 11.95 22.09
CA SER A 55 10.14 12.88 22.01
C SER A 55 9.56 12.96 20.59
N GLY A 56 8.36 12.42 20.42
CA GLY A 56 7.57 12.62 19.20
C GLY A 56 6.94 14.01 19.09
N SER A 57 6.29 14.25 17.96
CA SER A 57 5.57 15.49 17.63
C SER A 57 4.31 15.20 16.82
N ARG A 58 3.26 16.00 17.04
CA ARG A 58 2.06 16.07 16.18
C ARG A 58 2.11 17.25 15.20
N SER A 59 3.20 18.02 15.17
CA SER A 59 3.33 19.22 14.33
C SER A 59 3.29 18.93 12.83
N TRP A 60 3.42 17.67 12.40
CA TRP A 60 3.26 17.25 11.02
C TRP A 60 1.80 17.14 10.58
N GLU A 61 0.85 16.96 11.51
CA GLU A 61 -0.58 16.84 11.22
C GLU A 61 -1.16 18.12 10.59
N LEU A 62 -2.02 17.97 9.57
CA LEU A 62 -2.77 19.10 9.00
C LEU A 62 -3.70 19.73 10.05
N GLY A 63 -3.88 21.05 9.98
CA GLY A 63 -4.77 21.80 10.87
C GLY A 63 -4.17 22.15 12.24
N ARG A 64 -3.03 21.55 12.62
CA ARG A 64 -2.25 22.00 13.78
C ARG A 64 -1.40 23.20 13.43
N GLN A 65 -1.07 24.01 14.43
CA GLN A 65 -0.23 25.21 14.27
C GLN A 65 -0.79 26.18 13.20
N HIS A 66 -2.12 26.28 13.07
CA HIS A 66 -2.80 27.09 12.06
C HIS A 66 -2.43 26.75 10.60
N THR A 67 -1.90 25.55 10.36
CA THR A 67 -1.55 25.09 9.01
C THR A 67 -2.79 24.81 8.18
N ARG A 68 -2.68 25.06 6.88
CA ARG A 68 -3.73 24.85 5.88
C ARG A 68 -3.26 23.82 4.88
N LYS A 69 -4.17 22.98 4.40
CA LYS A 69 -3.85 22.05 3.31
C LYS A 69 -3.62 22.84 2.02
N ALA A 70 -2.55 22.53 1.29
CA ALA A 70 -2.40 22.87 -0.11
C ALA A 70 -2.79 21.65 -0.93
N THR A 71 -3.76 21.76 -1.82
CA THR A 71 -4.14 20.68 -2.74
C THR A 71 -3.68 21.02 -4.15
N ASP A 72 -3.75 20.09 -5.09
CA ASP A 72 -3.54 20.37 -6.53
C ASP A 72 -4.58 21.33 -7.14
N LEU A 73 -5.76 21.46 -6.54
CA LEU A 73 -6.75 22.49 -6.90
C LEU A 73 -6.34 23.91 -6.46
N ASP A 74 -5.62 24.04 -5.35
CA ASP A 74 -5.01 25.28 -4.84
C ASP A 74 -3.54 25.01 -4.49
N PRO A 75 -2.64 24.89 -5.50
CA PRO A 75 -1.29 24.34 -5.36
C PRO A 75 -0.31 25.33 -4.74
N ARG A 76 -0.61 25.76 -3.51
CA ARG A 76 0.16 26.75 -2.76
C ARG A 76 1.57 26.27 -2.46
N VAL A 77 1.72 24.98 -2.18
CA VAL A 77 2.99 24.27 -2.13
C VAL A 77 2.78 22.80 -2.46
N GLN A 78 3.61 22.23 -3.32
CA GLN A 78 3.62 20.81 -3.68
C GLN A 78 5.05 20.36 -3.97
N GLY A 79 5.36 19.09 -3.75
CA GLY A 79 6.68 18.57 -4.06
C GLY A 79 6.75 17.05 -4.11
N TYR A 80 7.91 16.56 -4.55
CA TYR A 80 8.23 15.14 -4.62
C TYR A 80 9.71 14.90 -4.27
N ALA A 81 10.01 13.67 -3.86
CA ALA A 81 11.36 13.21 -3.59
C ALA A 81 11.99 12.57 -4.84
N SER A 82 13.31 12.73 -5.01
CA SER A 82 14.06 12.16 -6.13
C SER A 82 14.16 10.63 -6.08
N VAL A 83 13.93 10.03 -4.90
CA VAL A 83 13.94 8.58 -4.65
C VAL A 83 12.76 8.17 -3.76
N SER A 84 12.31 6.92 -3.90
CA SER A 84 11.32 6.30 -2.99
C SER A 84 11.96 5.76 -1.71
N SER A 85 13.26 5.46 -1.76
CA SER A 85 14.03 4.87 -0.67
C SER A 85 15.49 5.29 -0.73
N VAL A 86 16.11 5.48 0.43
CA VAL A 86 17.49 5.96 0.61
C VAL A 86 18.12 5.31 1.85
N SER A 87 19.43 5.15 1.90
CA SER A 87 20.16 4.60 3.06
C SER A 87 20.89 5.72 3.82
N PRO A 88 21.26 5.51 5.10
CA PRO A 88 22.19 6.42 5.77
C PRO A 88 23.49 6.59 4.97
N GLY A 89 23.96 7.84 4.84
CA GLY A 89 25.09 8.22 4.00
C GLY A 89 24.77 8.45 2.52
N GLU A 90 23.55 8.16 2.08
CA GLU A 90 23.03 8.58 0.77
C GLU A 90 22.19 9.87 0.93
N SER A 91 21.77 10.44 -0.21
CA SER A 91 21.06 11.71 -0.28
C SER A 91 19.68 11.58 -0.92
N VAL A 92 18.74 12.42 -0.48
CA VAL A 92 17.43 12.63 -1.12
C VAL A 92 17.27 14.09 -1.52
N ASP A 93 16.87 14.31 -2.78
CA ASP A 93 16.53 15.64 -3.27
C ASP A 93 15.03 15.85 -3.20
N PHE A 94 14.64 17.04 -2.76
CA PHE A 94 13.26 17.50 -2.76
C PHE A 94 13.07 18.57 -3.84
N HIS A 95 12.09 18.32 -4.71
CA HIS A 95 11.70 19.21 -5.80
C HIS A 95 10.37 19.85 -5.45
N VAL A 96 10.33 21.18 -5.30
CA VAL A 96 9.17 21.88 -4.74
C VAL A 96 8.70 23.02 -5.65
N SER A 97 7.39 23.12 -5.81
CA SER A 97 6.70 24.23 -6.47
C SER A 97 5.87 24.99 -5.44
N VAL A 98 5.95 26.32 -5.46
CA VAL A 98 5.24 27.21 -4.55
C VAL A 98 4.53 28.31 -5.34
N ARG A 99 3.20 28.41 -5.22
CA ARG A 99 2.37 29.34 -6.02
C ARG A 99 1.37 30.11 -5.15
N PRO A 100 1.41 31.46 -5.11
CA PRO A 100 2.43 32.34 -5.68
C PRO A 100 3.77 32.13 -4.95
N ALA A 101 4.83 32.77 -5.45
CA ALA A 101 6.16 32.65 -4.85
C ALA A 101 6.12 33.06 -3.36
N HIS A 102 6.61 32.17 -2.51
CA HIS A 102 6.72 32.37 -1.07
C HIS A 102 7.94 31.61 -0.56
N ASP A 103 8.51 32.10 0.54
CA ASP A 103 9.46 31.31 1.29
C ASP A 103 8.76 30.10 1.93
N PHE A 104 9.50 29.00 2.06
CA PHE A 104 9.01 27.76 2.66
C PHE A 104 10.13 27.02 3.39
N THR A 105 9.76 25.96 4.11
CA THR A 105 10.69 25.01 4.72
C THR A 105 10.28 23.58 4.40
N VAL A 106 11.25 22.66 4.40
CA VAL A 106 11.03 21.22 4.37
C VAL A 106 11.36 20.66 5.75
N ALA A 107 10.38 20.11 6.46
CA ALA A 107 10.62 19.39 7.71
C ALA A 107 10.49 17.88 7.48
N VAL A 108 11.47 17.10 7.94
CA VAL A 108 11.46 15.64 7.79
C VAL A 108 11.10 14.96 9.10
N TYR A 109 10.14 14.05 9.02
CA TYR A 109 9.64 13.29 10.15
C TYR A 109 9.82 11.79 9.90
N ARG A 110 10.31 11.05 10.88
CA ARG A 110 10.18 9.58 10.90
C ARG A 110 8.84 9.22 11.50
N LEU A 111 8.03 8.46 10.79
CA LEU A 111 6.74 7.95 11.27
C LEU A 111 6.97 6.80 12.25
N GLY A 112 6.04 6.63 13.21
CA GLY A 112 6.21 5.63 14.26
C GLY A 112 5.25 5.81 15.44
N HIS A 113 5.49 5.11 16.54
CA HIS A 113 4.63 5.19 17.72
C HIS A 113 4.78 6.52 18.48
N TYR A 114 5.99 6.80 19.00
CA TYR A 114 6.38 7.97 19.78
C TYR A 114 5.36 8.43 20.84
N ALA A 115 5.02 7.53 21.78
CA ALA A 115 3.98 7.74 22.80
C ALA A 115 2.63 8.21 22.21
N GLY A 116 2.24 7.64 21.06
CA GLY A 116 1.02 7.98 20.35
C GLY A 116 1.05 9.32 19.58
N LYS A 117 2.19 9.99 19.46
CA LYS A 117 2.32 11.23 18.66
C LYS A 117 2.50 10.97 17.15
N GLY A 118 2.85 9.74 16.76
CA GLY A 118 2.80 9.31 15.36
C GLY A 118 4.02 9.61 14.52
N ALA A 119 4.89 10.54 14.95
CA ALA A 119 6.15 10.80 14.28
C ALA A 119 7.13 11.55 15.20
N ARG A 120 8.41 11.55 14.83
CA ARG A 120 9.44 12.45 15.38
C ARG A 120 10.02 13.31 14.28
N ARG A 121 10.18 14.61 14.53
CA ARG A 121 10.87 15.52 13.61
C ARG A 121 12.38 15.32 13.75
N LEU A 122 13.07 15.11 12.63
CA LEU A 122 14.50 14.80 12.60
C LEU A 122 15.33 15.92 12.00
N ALA A 123 14.82 16.55 10.95
CA ALA A 123 15.50 17.64 10.28
C ALA A 123 14.50 18.72 9.84
N THR A 124 15.01 19.92 9.63
CA THR A 124 14.29 21.00 8.96
C THR A 124 15.30 21.75 8.12
N SER A 125 14.96 22.00 6.86
CA SER A 125 15.79 22.81 5.97
C SER A 125 15.94 24.23 6.52
N PRO A 126 16.93 25.02 6.03
CA PRO A 126 16.85 26.47 6.09
C PRO A 126 15.55 26.98 5.44
N ARG A 127 15.27 28.28 5.59
CA ARG A 127 14.22 28.92 4.81
C ARG A 127 14.66 28.96 3.34
N LEU A 128 13.82 28.44 2.46
CA LEU A 128 14.06 28.31 1.03
C LEU A 128 13.13 29.25 0.28
N SER A 129 13.61 29.88 -0.79
CA SER A 129 12.77 30.71 -1.67
C SER A 129 12.04 29.82 -2.68
N GLY A 130 10.72 29.72 -2.54
CA GLY A 130 9.88 28.92 -3.42
C GLY A 130 9.32 29.74 -4.57
N THR A 131 9.33 29.16 -5.78
CA THR A 131 8.75 29.76 -6.97
C THR A 131 7.81 28.77 -7.67
N PRO A 132 6.86 29.26 -8.50
CA PRO A 132 6.00 28.37 -9.26
C PRO A 132 6.80 27.56 -10.28
N GLN A 133 6.63 26.25 -10.27
CA GLN A 133 7.14 25.35 -11.29
C GLN A 133 6.02 24.92 -12.24
N PRO A 134 6.33 24.65 -13.53
CA PRO A 134 5.32 24.25 -14.51
C PRO A 134 4.82 22.82 -14.24
N VAL A 135 3.51 22.59 -14.41
CA VAL A 135 2.97 21.24 -14.58
C VAL A 135 3.19 20.85 -16.05
N PRO A 136 4.00 19.83 -16.36
CA PRO A 136 4.23 19.43 -17.75
C PRO A 136 2.98 18.86 -18.40
N THR A 137 2.84 19.06 -19.70
CA THR A 137 1.81 18.36 -20.48
C THR A 137 2.08 16.85 -20.48
N SER A 138 1.02 16.05 -20.40
CA SER A 138 1.15 14.59 -20.50
C SER A 138 1.76 14.19 -21.85
N ASP A 139 2.67 13.21 -21.85
CA ASP A 139 3.18 12.62 -23.08
C ASP A 139 2.02 12.01 -23.87
N SER A 140 1.62 12.72 -24.92
CA SER A 140 1.57 12.13 -26.24
C SER A 140 1.08 10.69 -26.25
N ARG A 141 2.07 9.80 -26.31
CA ARG A 141 2.07 8.38 -26.64
C ARG A 141 1.63 7.48 -25.50
N ASN A 142 1.86 7.86 -24.24
CA ASN A 142 1.63 6.96 -23.10
C ASN A 142 0.88 7.61 -21.92
N GLY A 143 0.51 8.90 -22.04
CA GLY A 143 -0.21 9.65 -21.02
C GLY A 143 0.63 10.02 -19.79
N MET A 144 1.93 9.71 -19.77
CA MET A 144 2.79 9.95 -18.61
C MET A 144 2.97 11.44 -18.37
N ILE A 145 2.89 11.84 -17.11
CA ILE A 145 3.34 13.15 -16.64
C ILE A 145 4.58 12.91 -15.78
N SER A 146 5.68 13.57 -16.11
CA SER A 146 6.92 13.54 -15.33
C SER A 146 7.43 14.96 -15.20
N CYS A 147 7.62 15.41 -13.97
CA CYS A 147 8.24 16.69 -13.69
C CYS A 147 9.75 16.62 -13.92
N GLY A 148 10.34 17.78 -14.19
CA GLY A 148 11.78 18.02 -14.21
C GLY A 148 12.09 19.28 -13.41
N TRP A 149 11.40 19.46 -12.27
CA TRP A 149 11.58 20.65 -11.43
C TRP A 149 13.02 20.69 -10.88
N PRO A 150 13.61 21.87 -10.70
CA PRO A 150 14.93 21.98 -10.09
C PRO A 150 14.90 21.48 -8.64
N VAL A 151 16.05 21.00 -8.17
CA VAL A 151 16.23 20.63 -6.76
C VAL A 151 16.07 21.89 -5.91
N SER A 152 15.19 21.83 -4.91
CA SER A 152 15.00 22.93 -3.95
C SER A 152 15.83 22.72 -2.69
N TRP A 153 16.01 21.46 -2.26
CA TRP A 153 16.83 21.09 -1.12
C TRP A 153 17.29 19.64 -1.22
N THR A 154 18.57 19.41 -0.95
CA THR A 154 19.17 18.07 -0.79
C THR A 154 19.37 17.79 0.68
N LEU A 155 18.95 16.61 1.12
CA LEU A 155 19.18 16.11 2.47
C LEU A 155 20.07 14.87 2.41
N GLU A 156 21.28 15.01 2.92
CA GLU A 156 22.15 13.89 3.28
C GLU A 156 21.55 13.16 4.48
N ILE A 157 21.33 11.85 4.38
CA ILE A 157 20.75 11.06 5.47
C ILE A 157 21.83 10.77 6.52
N PRO A 158 21.72 11.31 7.74
CA PRO A 158 22.72 11.09 8.78
C PRO A 158 22.83 9.60 9.17
N GLY A 159 24.04 9.13 9.47
CA GLY A 159 24.31 7.77 9.95
C GLY A 159 23.58 7.38 11.24
N SER A 160 23.04 8.35 11.98
CA SER A 160 22.26 8.13 13.21
C SER A 160 20.78 7.87 12.97
N TRP A 161 20.29 8.04 11.72
CA TRP A 161 18.90 7.75 11.38
C TRP A 161 18.71 6.25 11.21
N ILE A 162 17.73 5.70 11.91
CA ILE A 162 17.37 4.29 11.80
C ILE A 162 16.38 4.07 10.65
N SER A 163 16.22 2.82 10.23
CA SER A 163 15.22 2.48 9.23
C SER A 163 13.80 2.92 9.65
N GLY A 164 13.00 3.33 8.67
CA GLY A 164 11.68 3.89 8.91
C GLY A 164 10.92 4.27 7.64
N ALA A 165 9.62 4.46 7.78
CA ALA A 165 8.84 5.30 6.87
C ALA A 165 9.02 6.77 7.27
N TYR A 166 9.36 7.62 6.30
CA TYR A 166 9.64 9.04 6.51
C TYR A 166 8.67 9.89 5.71
N LEU A 167 8.46 11.10 6.21
CA LEU A 167 7.58 12.08 5.61
C LEU A 167 8.28 13.44 5.54
N ALA A 168 8.49 13.93 4.33
CA ALA A 168 8.87 15.32 4.12
C ALA A 168 7.60 16.19 4.09
N VAL A 169 7.63 17.27 4.85
CA VAL A 169 6.52 18.20 5.06
C VAL A 169 6.95 19.56 4.53
N PHE A 170 6.37 19.97 3.41
CA PHE A 170 6.59 21.29 2.82
C PHE A 170 5.66 22.28 3.49
N THR A 171 6.16 23.38 4.03
CA THR A 171 5.32 24.42 4.68
C THR A 171 5.76 25.81 4.26
N THR A 172 4.86 26.57 3.64
CA THR A 172 5.09 27.98 3.30
C THR A 172 5.00 28.86 4.54
N VAL A 173 5.60 30.07 4.48
CA VAL A 173 5.55 31.04 5.59
C VAL A 173 4.14 31.48 5.98
N ASP A 174 3.18 31.43 5.06
CA ASP A 174 1.76 31.72 5.29
C ASP A 174 0.94 30.48 5.70
N GLY A 175 1.62 29.35 5.94
CA GLY A 175 1.09 28.18 6.63
C GLY A 175 0.46 27.10 5.75
N TYR A 176 0.57 27.19 4.42
CA TYR A 176 0.11 26.13 3.52
C TYR A 176 1.08 24.94 3.53
N ARG A 177 0.53 23.73 3.43
CA ARG A 177 1.28 22.50 3.61
C ARG A 177 0.87 21.39 2.64
N SER A 178 1.88 20.67 2.18
CA SER A 178 1.78 19.40 1.47
C SER A 178 2.92 18.46 1.88
N TYR A 179 2.89 17.24 1.36
CA TYR A 179 3.73 16.15 1.84
C TYR A 179 4.38 15.35 0.70
N THR A 180 5.41 14.58 1.02
CA THR A 180 5.83 13.44 0.20
C THR A 180 6.48 12.38 1.10
N PRO A 181 6.06 11.10 1.03
CA PRO A 181 6.71 10.03 1.78
C PRO A 181 7.95 9.49 1.06
N PHE A 182 8.88 8.95 1.83
CA PHE A 182 10.01 8.16 1.36
C PHE A 182 10.42 7.17 2.46
N VAL A 183 11.28 6.21 2.13
CA VAL A 183 11.81 5.23 3.10
C VAL A 183 13.27 5.52 3.39
N VAL A 184 13.67 5.39 4.66
CA VAL A 184 15.09 5.17 4.99
C VAL A 184 15.26 3.69 5.25
N ARG A 185 16.05 3.02 4.41
CA ARG A 185 16.34 1.58 4.49
C ARG A 185 17.67 1.34 5.21
N GLU A 186 17.81 0.17 5.81
CA GLU A 186 19.07 -0.32 6.37
C GLU A 186 19.36 -1.70 5.79
N PRO A 187 19.99 -1.79 4.60
CA PRO A 187 20.06 -3.05 3.85
C PRO A 187 20.88 -4.15 4.54
N GLU A 188 21.85 -3.76 5.36
CA GLU A 188 22.70 -4.70 6.11
C GLU A 188 22.08 -5.14 7.44
N ARG A 189 21.05 -4.45 7.93
CA ARG A 189 20.46 -4.70 9.25
C ARG A 189 19.62 -5.96 9.23
N ARG A 190 19.96 -6.93 10.10
CA ARG A 190 19.05 -8.02 10.47
C ARG A 190 17.98 -7.49 11.41
N SER A 191 16.74 -7.90 11.20
CA SER A 191 15.59 -7.60 12.06
C SER A 191 14.59 -8.74 11.99
N ASP A 192 13.66 -8.80 12.94
CA ASP A 192 12.61 -9.80 12.90
C ASP A 192 11.67 -9.59 11.71
N ILE A 193 11.31 -8.33 11.44
CA ILE A 193 10.33 -7.97 10.42
C ILE A 193 10.90 -6.92 9.45
N LEU A 194 10.74 -7.15 8.15
CA LEU A 194 10.84 -6.14 7.10
C LEU A 194 9.46 -5.66 6.69
N VAL A 195 9.19 -4.36 6.78
CA VAL A 195 7.95 -3.75 6.30
C VAL A 195 8.19 -3.15 4.91
N VAL A 196 7.42 -3.57 3.91
CA VAL A 196 7.56 -3.08 2.54
C VAL A 196 6.39 -2.16 2.19
N LEU A 197 6.71 -0.92 1.79
CA LEU A 197 5.71 0.07 1.38
C LEU A 197 5.44 0.04 -0.13
N PRO A 198 4.17 0.05 -0.58
CA PRO A 198 3.80 -0.22 -1.96
C PRO A 198 3.90 1.03 -2.86
N PHE A 199 5.09 1.62 -2.97
CA PHE A 199 5.34 2.84 -3.77
C PHE A 199 4.91 2.71 -5.24
N THR A 200 5.05 1.52 -5.82
CA THR A 200 4.56 1.20 -7.17
C THR A 200 3.04 1.34 -7.26
N THR A 201 2.30 0.83 -6.27
CA THR A 201 0.84 0.99 -6.18
C THR A 201 0.44 2.42 -5.89
N TYR A 202 1.16 3.13 -5.01
CA TYR A 202 0.93 4.56 -4.77
C TYR A 202 0.99 5.38 -6.07
N GLN A 203 1.99 5.15 -6.92
CA GLN A 203 2.09 5.86 -8.19
C GLN A 203 1.06 5.40 -9.24
N ALA A 204 0.72 4.11 -9.26
CA ALA A 204 -0.31 3.59 -10.14
C ALA A 204 -1.68 4.26 -9.94
N TYR A 205 -1.99 4.64 -8.71
CA TYR A 205 -3.22 5.35 -8.33
C TYR A 205 -3.08 6.88 -8.29
N ASN A 206 -1.89 7.43 -8.46
CA ASN A 206 -1.65 8.86 -8.35
C ASN A 206 -2.21 9.64 -9.55
N LEU A 207 -3.39 10.26 -9.38
CA LEU A 207 -4.09 11.05 -10.40
C LEU A 207 -3.51 12.47 -10.57
N TRP A 208 -2.34 12.77 -9.99
CA TRP A 208 -1.81 14.12 -9.98
C TRP A 208 -1.57 14.69 -11.40
N PRO A 209 -1.87 15.98 -11.61
CA PRO A 209 -2.65 16.83 -10.70
C PRO A 209 -4.16 16.62 -10.88
N GLU A 210 -4.92 16.61 -9.78
CA GLU A 210 -6.39 16.64 -9.82
C GLU A 210 -6.93 18.06 -10.15
N ASP A 211 -6.41 18.66 -11.22
CA ASP A 211 -6.68 20.03 -11.68
C ASP A 211 -7.92 20.14 -12.59
N GLY A 212 -8.64 19.04 -12.81
CA GLY A 212 -9.78 19.00 -13.72
C GLY A 212 -9.39 18.96 -15.19
N ARG A 213 -8.12 18.75 -15.56
CA ARG A 213 -7.67 18.91 -16.96
C ARG A 213 -6.60 17.94 -17.40
N THR A 214 -5.55 17.75 -16.60
CA THR A 214 -4.31 17.12 -17.05
C THR A 214 -4.01 15.80 -16.35
N GLY A 215 -4.41 15.66 -15.09
CA GLY A 215 -4.12 14.48 -14.25
C GLY A 215 -4.48 13.14 -14.87
N LYS A 216 -3.54 12.19 -14.75
CA LYS A 216 -3.69 10.80 -15.22
C LYS A 216 -2.96 9.82 -14.31
N ASN A 217 -3.54 8.63 -14.16
CA ASN A 217 -2.93 7.48 -13.50
C ASN A 217 -3.16 6.21 -14.33
N LEU A 218 -2.86 5.01 -13.81
CA LEU A 218 -3.02 3.75 -14.54
C LEU A 218 -4.48 3.26 -14.65
N TYR A 219 -5.46 4.05 -14.22
CA TYR A 219 -6.89 3.73 -14.26
C TYR A 219 -7.76 4.80 -14.91
N ARG A 220 -7.40 6.08 -14.76
CA ARG A 220 -8.24 7.24 -15.05
C ARG A 220 -7.43 8.40 -15.59
N GLY A 221 -8.12 9.29 -16.29
CA GLY A 221 -7.61 10.60 -16.69
C GLY A 221 -8.76 11.58 -16.86
N PHE A 222 -8.46 12.88 -16.89
CA PHE A 222 -9.50 13.89 -17.12
C PHE A 222 -9.99 13.91 -18.57
N LEU A 223 -11.29 14.08 -18.73
CA LEU A 223 -11.96 14.40 -19.99
C LEU A 223 -11.91 15.92 -20.25
N PRO A 224 -12.13 16.37 -21.50
CA PRO A 224 -12.14 17.81 -21.83
C PRO A 224 -13.17 18.64 -21.05
N ASN A 225 -14.26 18.02 -20.57
CA ASN A 225 -15.28 18.67 -19.74
C ASN A 225 -14.90 18.79 -18.26
N GLY A 226 -13.73 18.27 -17.87
CA GLY A 226 -13.20 18.28 -16.51
C GLY A 226 -13.70 17.17 -15.59
N GLU A 227 -14.52 16.26 -16.09
CA GLU A 227 -14.87 15.04 -15.36
C GLU A 227 -13.73 14.02 -15.42
N VAL A 228 -13.65 13.17 -14.40
CA VAL A 228 -12.69 12.06 -14.38
C VAL A 228 -13.24 10.93 -15.24
N GLY A 229 -12.60 10.73 -16.39
CA GLY A 229 -12.83 9.59 -17.28
C GLY A 229 -12.32 8.27 -16.70
N GLY A 230 -12.42 7.24 -17.51
CA GLY A 230 -12.07 5.88 -17.15
C GLY A 230 -10.81 5.40 -17.85
N PHE A 231 -10.87 4.15 -18.28
CA PHE A 231 -9.74 3.42 -18.80
C PHE A 231 -9.25 3.94 -20.17
N THR A 232 -10.09 4.66 -20.91
CA THR A 232 -9.75 5.25 -22.21
C THR A 232 -8.89 6.53 -22.07
N GLU A 233 -9.02 7.25 -20.96
CA GLU A 233 -8.32 8.52 -20.72
C GLU A 233 -7.01 8.36 -19.93
N ARG A 234 -6.79 7.19 -19.34
CA ARG A 234 -5.69 6.88 -18.43
C ARG A 234 -4.30 6.99 -19.08
N ALA A 235 -3.28 6.98 -18.24
CA ALA A 235 -1.91 6.73 -18.67
C ALA A 235 -1.60 5.21 -18.70
N VAL A 236 -0.66 4.80 -19.54
CA VAL A 236 -0.04 3.46 -19.54
C VAL A 236 1.37 3.49 -18.93
N ASN A 237 1.94 4.69 -18.76
CA ASN A 237 3.16 4.92 -18.00
C ASN A 237 2.90 6.00 -16.92
N VAL A 238 3.42 5.81 -15.72
CA VAL A 238 3.40 6.81 -14.64
C VAL A 238 4.80 7.00 -14.06
N SER A 239 5.16 8.23 -13.74
CA SER A 239 6.49 8.58 -13.21
C SER A 239 6.45 8.71 -11.68
N PHE A 240 7.56 8.38 -11.02
CA PHE A 240 7.82 8.76 -9.63
C PHE A 240 8.25 10.23 -9.48
N ASP A 241 8.63 10.89 -10.57
CA ASP A 241 9.14 12.26 -10.57
C ASP A 241 8.00 13.26 -10.69
N ARG A 242 7.03 13.16 -9.79
CA ARG A 242 5.87 14.05 -9.70
C ARG A 242 5.28 14.01 -8.29
N PRO A 243 4.63 15.09 -7.83
CA PRO A 243 3.90 15.06 -6.56
C PRO A 243 2.82 13.99 -6.52
N TYR A 244 2.42 13.60 -5.31
CA TYR A 244 1.17 12.88 -5.12
C TYR A 244 -0.01 13.85 -5.16
N ALA A 245 -1.14 13.38 -5.68
CA ALA A 245 -2.38 14.15 -5.81
C ALA A 245 -2.86 14.69 -4.46
N GLN A 246 -3.85 15.60 -4.51
CA GLN A 246 -4.38 16.26 -3.34
C GLN A 246 -3.25 17.01 -2.61
N PHE A 247 -3.02 16.71 -1.34
CA PHE A 247 -2.02 17.37 -0.50
C PHE A 247 -0.71 16.58 -0.39
N GLY A 248 -0.43 15.64 -1.29
CA GLY A 248 0.88 14.98 -1.38
C GLY A 248 1.04 13.69 -0.57
N LEU A 249 -0.04 13.19 0.03
CA LEU A 249 -0.06 11.83 0.59
C LEU A 249 -0.62 10.82 -0.43
N PRO A 250 0.01 9.65 -0.58
CA PRO A 250 -0.53 8.59 -1.41
C PRO A 250 -1.93 8.16 -0.99
N ARG A 251 -2.72 7.69 -1.95
CA ARG A 251 -3.98 7.01 -1.69
C ARG A 251 -3.70 5.75 -0.84
N TRP A 252 -4.48 5.57 0.22
CA TRP A 252 -4.39 4.44 1.17
C TRP A 252 -3.14 4.38 2.05
N PHE A 253 -2.37 5.47 2.14
CA PHE A 253 -1.23 5.58 3.06
C PHE A 253 -1.60 5.37 4.54
N ASP A 254 -2.88 5.51 4.89
CA ASP A 254 -3.41 5.22 6.22
C ASP A 254 -3.40 3.72 6.57
N LEU A 255 -3.48 2.82 5.59
CA LEU A 255 -3.33 1.38 5.81
C LEU A 255 -1.93 1.07 6.36
N ASP A 256 -0.90 1.53 5.65
CA ASP A 256 0.48 1.29 6.02
C ASP A 256 0.84 1.94 7.35
N THR A 257 0.50 3.21 7.52
CA THR A 257 0.81 3.93 8.77
C THR A 257 0.04 3.41 9.98
N ALA A 258 -1.13 2.79 9.80
CA ALA A 258 -1.83 2.12 10.90
C ALA A 258 -1.03 0.90 11.41
N PHE A 259 -0.53 0.05 10.51
CA PHE A 259 0.33 -1.07 10.89
C PHE A 259 1.64 -0.59 11.52
N ILE A 260 2.32 0.40 10.92
CA ILE A 260 3.59 0.94 11.44
C ILE A 260 3.44 1.38 12.89
N ARG A 261 2.42 2.18 13.16
CA ARG A 261 2.21 2.74 14.51
C ARG A 261 1.84 1.67 15.52
N TRP A 262 1.12 0.62 15.09
CA TRP A 262 0.80 -0.52 15.96
C TRP A 262 2.03 -1.41 16.21
N ALA A 263 2.75 -1.82 15.16
CA ALA A 263 3.89 -2.72 15.28
C ALA A 263 5.01 -2.11 16.13
N GLU A 264 5.30 -0.82 15.94
CA GLU A 264 6.27 -0.12 16.78
C GLU A 264 5.78 0.07 18.22
N ALA A 265 4.47 0.23 18.45
CA ALA A 265 3.91 0.31 19.81
C ALA A 265 3.99 -1.02 20.57
N GLU A 266 3.86 -2.13 19.85
CA GLU A 266 4.03 -3.49 20.39
C GLU A 266 5.50 -3.86 20.60
N GLY A 267 6.44 -3.02 20.14
CA GLY A 267 7.88 -3.20 20.36
C GLY A 267 8.55 -4.20 19.41
N TYR A 268 7.92 -4.51 18.27
CA TYR A 268 8.56 -5.38 17.27
C TYR A 268 9.83 -4.75 16.70
N ASP A 269 10.80 -5.59 16.38
CA ASP A 269 11.98 -5.17 15.64
C ASP A 269 11.69 -5.10 14.13
N VAL A 270 11.49 -3.89 13.64
CA VAL A 270 11.11 -3.61 12.25
C VAL A 270 12.18 -2.80 11.50
N THR A 271 12.44 -3.21 10.25
CA THR A 271 13.08 -2.39 9.21
C THR A 271 12.08 -2.09 8.10
N TYR A 272 12.46 -1.19 7.19
CA TYR A 272 11.59 -0.67 6.15
C TYR A 272 12.27 -0.67 4.80
N ALA A 273 11.49 -0.97 3.76
CA ALA A 273 11.88 -0.87 2.36
C ALA A 273 10.73 -0.31 1.52
N SER A 274 11.03 0.28 0.37
CA SER A 274 10.02 0.53 -0.66
C SER A 274 9.88 -0.69 -1.59
N SER A 275 8.75 -0.81 -2.28
CA SER A 275 8.55 -1.88 -3.27
C SER A 275 9.61 -1.87 -4.39
N THR A 276 10.19 -0.71 -4.70
CA THR A 276 11.33 -0.60 -5.63
C THR A 276 12.62 -1.21 -5.08
N ASP A 277 12.84 -1.25 -3.77
CA ASP A 277 14.03 -1.90 -3.20
C ASP A 277 13.98 -3.43 -3.39
N LEU A 278 12.77 -4.03 -3.38
CA LEU A 278 12.58 -5.44 -3.73
C LEU A 278 12.85 -5.72 -5.21
N HIS A 279 12.49 -4.76 -6.09
CA HIS A 279 12.82 -4.85 -7.51
C HIS A 279 14.33 -4.78 -7.74
N ASP A 280 14.98 -3.81 -7.10
CA ASP A 280 16.41 -3.52 -7.27
C ASP A 280 17.32 -4.55 -6.59
N GLY A 281 16.76 -5.47 -5.78
CA GLY A 281 17.54 -6.41 -4.98
C GLY A 281 18.37 -5.72 -3.90
N ARG A 282 17.96 -4.53 -3.44
CA ARG A 282 18.67 -3.74 -2.42
C ARG A 282 18.50 -4.28 -1.00
N ILE A 283 17.59 -5.23 -0.82
CA ILE A 283 17.33 -5.89 0.45
C ILE A 283 17.49 -7.38 0.23
N ASP A 284 18.25 -8.01 1.13
CA ASP A 284 18.34 -9.47 1.22
C ASP A 284 17.24 -9.99 2.14
N PRO A 285 16.20 -10.67 1.62
CA PRO A 285 15.11 -11.19 2.42
C PRO A 285 15.55 -12.14 3.54
N ALA A 286 16.67 -12.86 3.36
CA ALA A 286 17.17 -13.83 4.33
C ALA A 286 17.73 -13.19 5.61
N ARG A 287 17.81 -11.86 5.66
CA ARG A 287 18.16 -11.09 6.87
C ARG A 287 16.97 -10.88 7.80
N HIS A 288 15.76 -11.22 7.34
CA HIS A 288 14.53 -11.01 8.06
C HIS A 288 13.79 -12.32 8.25
N ARG A 289 13.12 -12.49 9.40
CA ARG A 289 12.28 -13.66 9.64
C ARG A 289 10.97 -13.55 8.86
N ALA A 290 10.40 -12.35 8.81
CA ALA A 290 9.18 -12.07 8.06
C ALA A 290 9.27 -10.81 7.21
N ILE A 291 8.53 -10.80 6.10
CA ILE A 291 8.23 -9.59 5.32
C ILE A 291 6.73 -9.31 5.43
N VAL A 292 6.39 -8.09 5.85
CA VAL A 292 5.00 -7.64 5.99
C VAL A 292 4.69 -6.57 4.94
N PHE A 293 3.60 -6.80 4.21
CA PHE A 293 2.97 -5.88 3.26
C PHE A 293 1.66 -5.38 3.89
N PRO A 294 1.68 -4.24 4.61
CA PRO A 294 0.55 -3.84 5.45
C PRO A 294 -0.60 -3.21 4.66
N GLY A 295 -0.26 -2.41 3.64
CA GLY A 295 -1.23 -1.73 2.79
C GLY A 295 -1.61 -2.52 1.53
N HIS A 296 -2.39 -1.87 0.68
CA HIS A 296 -2.82 -2.42 -0.60
C HIS A 296 -1.65 -2.42 -1.60
N ASP A 297 -1.19 -3.60 -1.99
CA ASP A 297 0.01 -3.78 -2.80
C ASP A 297 -0.28 -4.49 -4.14
N GLU A 298 -0.95 -3.77 -5.05
CA GLU A 298 -1.52 -4.29 -6.30
C GLU A 298 -0.50 -4.45 -7.45
N TYR A 299 0.52 -3.58 -7.53
CA TYR A 299 1.39 -3.46 -8.71
C TYR A 299 2.81 -3.99 -8.48
N TRP A 300 3.11 -5.14 -9.06
CA TRP A 300 4.35 -5.88 -8.83
C TRP A 300 5.13 -6.13 -10.11
N SER A 301 6.44 -5.87 -10.08
CA SER A 301 7.34 -6.28 -11.16
C SER A 301 7.67 -7.78 -11.06
N GLN A 302 8.25 -8.34 -12.12
CA GLN A 302 8.78 -9.71 -12.08
C GLN A 302 9.80 -9.88 -10.96
N ALA A 303 10.80 -8.99 -10.89
CA ALA A 303 11.85 -9.07 -9.89
C ALA A 303 11.31 -9.02 -8.45
N MET A 304 10.30 -8.18 -8.17
CA MET A 304 9.65 -8.16 -6.85
C MET A 304 9.02 -9.51 -6.49
N ARG A 305 8.29 -10.11 -7.43
CA ARG A 305 7.65 -11.42 -7.22
C ARG A 305 8.71 -12.51 -7.04
N ASP A 306 9.78 -12.48 -7.83
CA ASP A 306 10.89 -13.43 -7.71
C ASP A 306 11.61 -13.29 -6.36
N THR A 307 11.83 -12.06 -5.89
CA THR A 307 12.41 -11.79 -4.57
C THR A 307 11.53 -12.36 -3.45
N ALA A 308 10.21 -12.15 -3.51
CA ALA A 308 9.28 -12.71 -2.52
C ALA A 308 9.23 -14.25 -2.56
N SER A 309 9.17 -14.85 -3.77
CA SER A 309 9.20 -16.31 -3.92
C SER A 309 10.51 -16.91 -3.40
N LYS A 310 11.64 -16.25 -3.66
CA LYS A 310 12.94 -16.66 -3.12
C LYS A 310 12.96 -16.55 -1.60
N ALA A 311 12.39 -15.49 -1.02
CA ALA A 311 12.29 -15.32 0.43
C ALA A 311 11.57 -16.52 1.07
N VAL A 312 10.38 -16.88 0.55
CA VAL A 312 9.62 -18.05 1.01
C VAL A 312 10.43 -19.33 0.86
N ALA A 313 11.08 -19.55 -0.29
CA ALA A 313 11.90 -20.74 -0.51
C ALA A 313 13.11 -20.85 0.44
N HIS A 314 13.56 -19.73 1.03
CA HIS A 314 14.64 -19.67 2.01
C HIS A 314 14.15 -19.68 3.47
N GLY A 315 12.84 -19.77 3.70
CA GLY A 315 12.27 -19.81 5.06
C GLY A 315 11.80 -18.47 5.61
N THR A 316 11.84 -17.39 4.84
CA THR A 316 11.30 -16.10 5.26
C THR A 316 9.78 -16.08 5.08
N HIS A 317 9.06 -15.78 6.16
CA HIS A 317 7.61 -15.68 6.16
C HIS A 317 7.11 -14.44 5.40
N LEU A 318 5.92 -14.51 4.80
CA LEU A 318 5.24 -13.35 4.22
C LEU A 318 3.89 -13.11 4.90
N ALA A 319 3.54 -11.85 5.14
CA ALA A 319 2.20 -11.47 5.59
C ALA A 319 1.66 -10.30 4.76
N PHE A 320 0.53 -10.51 4.08
CA PHE A 320 -0.22 -9.48 3.37
C PHE A 320 -1.44 -9.12 4.20
N LEU A 321 -1.50 -7.88 4.68
CA LEU A 321 -2.59 -7.44 5.56
C LEU A 321 -3.72 -6.74 4.80
N ALA A 322 -3.64 -6.60 3.48
CA ALA A 322 -4.71 -6.04 2.64
C ALA A 322 -5.30 -7.08 1.68
N ALA A 323 -6.11 -6.63 0.72
CA ALA A 323 -6.59 -7.44 -0.41
C ALA A 323 -6.02 -6.94 -1.74
N ASN A 324 -6.24 -7.74 -2.78
CA ASN A 324 -5.88 -7.46 -4.17
C ASN A 324 -4.38 -7.23 -4.33
N ASN A 325 -3.63 -8.07 -3.61
CA ASN A 325 -2.18 -8.05 -3.62
C ASN A 325 -1.65 -8.76 -4.87
N VAL A 326 -0.53 -8.27 -5.42
CA VAL A 326 0.18 -8.89 -6.54
C VAL A 326 -0.72 -9.09 -7.76
N TYR A 327 -1.65 -8.18 -8.04
CA TYR A 327 -2.67 -8.37 -9.09
C TYR A 327 -2.18 -7.99 -10.48
N PHE A 328 -1.54 -6.84 -10.64
CA PHE A 328 -0.99 -6.39 -11.91
C PHE A 328 0.52 -6.60 -11.98
N ARG A 329 0.97 -7.18 -13.10
CA ARG A 329 2.37 -7.16 -13.47
C ARG A 329 2.74 -5.81 -14.07
N ILE A 330 3.83 -5.22 -13.60
CA ILE A 330 4.42 -3.98 -14.13
C ILE A 330 5.84 -4.18 -14.62
N ARG A 331 6.31 -3.21 -15.40
CA ARG A 331 7.75 -2.98 -15.61
C ARG A 331 8.17 -1.68 -14.92
N LEU A 332 9.39 -1.68 -14.41
CA LEU A 332 10.06 -0.46 -13.99
C LEU A 332 11.08 -0.10 -15.07
N GLU A 333 10.99 1.14 -15.53
CA GLU A 333 11.76 1.70 -16.64
C GLU A 333 12.51 2.95 -16.15
N ASP A 334 13.58 3.30 -16.86
CA ASP A 334 14.37 4.49 -16.55
C ASP A 334 13.60 5.76 -16.91
N SER A 335 13.90 6.86 -16.20
CA SER A 335 13.41 8.17 -16.62
C SER A 335 14.07 8.62 -17.92
N ALA A 336 13.48 9.62 -18.58
CA ALA A 336 14.08 10.27 -19.74
C ALA A 336 15.47 10.89 -19.44
N ALA A 337 15.78 11.15 -18.17
CA ALA A 337 17.08 11.64 -17.72
C ALA A 337 18.07 10.51 -17.37
N GLY A 338 17.74 9.24 -17.68
CA GLY A 338 18.60 8.08 -17.41
C GLY A 338 18.64 7.63 -15.96
N ARG A 339 17.68 8.06 -15.12
CA ARG A 339 17.61 7.59 -13.73
C ARG A 339 16.85 6.28 -13.67
N ALA A 340 17.48 5.27 -13.08
CA ALA A 340 16.96 3.91 -13.05
C ALA A 340 15.57 3.81 -12.39
N HIS A 341 14.68 3.03 -13.01
CA HIS A 341 13.43 2.55 -12.41
C HIS A 341 12.50 3.66 -11.86
N ARG A 342 12.48 4.81 -12.53
CA ARG A 342 11.66 5.98 -12.17
C ARG A 342 10.31 6.03 -12.89
N VAL A 343 10.05 5.11 -13.81
CA VAL A 343 8.80 5.01 -14.57
C VAL A 343 8.18 3.63 -14.38
N ILE A 344 6.88 3.58 -14.13
CA ILE A 344 6.08 2.35 -14.09
C ILE A 344 5.33 2.24 -15.41
N ALA A 345 5.53 1.14 -16.13
CA ALA A 345 4.71 0.78 -17.29
C ALA A 345 3.69 -0.30 -16.91
N CYS A 346 2.42 -0.06 -17.24
CA CYS A 346 1.34 -1.03 -17.09
C CYS A 346 0.27 -0.80 -18.15
N TYR A 347 0.27 -1.68 -19.14
CA TYR A 347 -0.57 -1.58 -20.29
C TYR A 347 -1.99 -2.13 -20.05
N LYS A 348 -2.19 -3.26 -19.34
CA LYS A 348 -3.51 -3.87 -19.02
C LYS A 348 -4.33 -4.22 -20.28
N GLN A 349 -4.79 -5.48 -20.43
CA GLN A 349 -5.43 -5.93 -21.69
C GLN A 349 -6.86 -5.40 -21.97
N ASP A 350 -7.56 -4.83 -21.00
CA ASP A 350 -9.03 -4.61 -21.08
C ASP A 350 -9.48 -3.25 -21.65
N SER A 351 -9.02 -2.80 -22.83
CA SER A 351 -9.82 -1.79 -23.56
C SER A 351 -9.72 -1.87 -25.07
N GLU A 352 -10.85 -1.77 -25.76
CA GLU A 352 -10.90 -1.64 -27.23
C GLU A 352 -10.11 -0.41 -27.76
N ALA A 353 -9.90 0.62 -26.94
CA ALA A 353 -9.04 1.77 -27.26
C ALA A 353 -7.53 1.44 -27.27
N TYR A 354 -7.15 0.25 -26.79
CA TYR A 354 -5.78 -0.25 -26.67
C TYR A 354 -5.21 -0.76 -27.99
N VAL A 355 -6.09 -1.21 -28.87
CA VAL A 355 -5.71 -1.98 -30.06
C VAL A 355 -4.81 -1.15 -30.97
N GLU A 356 -4.88 0.18 -31.07
CA GLU A 356 -3.98 0.89 -32.01
C GLU A 356 -2.62 1.31 -31.41
N ARG A 357 -2.57 1.59 -30.09
CA ARG A 357 -1.41 2.23 -29.43
C ARG A 357 -0.46 1.23 -28.75
N ALA A 358 -1.02 0.17 -28.16
CA ALA A 358 -0.24 -0.90 -27.55
C ALA A 358 0.25 -1.92 -28.59
N GLU A 359 -0.49 -2.10 -29.68
CA GLU A 359 -0.14 -3.02 -30.76
C GLU A 359 1.25 -2.78 -31.38
N ARG A 360 1.79 -1.56 -31.38
CA ARG A 360 3.13 -1.30 -31.94
C ARG A 360 4.28 -1.66 -30.98
N ALA A 361 4.03 -1.68 -29.67
CA ALA A 361 5.03 -2.03 -28.65
C ALA A 361 4.88 -3.50 -28.20
N GLU A 362 3.65 -4.02 -28.10
CA GLU A 362 3.38 -5.35 -27.56
C GLU A 362 3.35 -6.47 -28.60
N ARG A 363 3.11 -6.21 -29.90
CA ARG A 363 3.17 -7.26 -30.94
C ARG A 363 4.56 -7.90 -31.07
N ASN A 364 5.60 -7.21 -30.57
CA ASN A 364 6.98 -7.70 -30.57
C ASN A 364 7.49 -8.05 -29.16
N ALA A 365 6.70 -7.79 -28.12
CA ALA A 365 7.08 -8.08 -26.76
C ALA A 365 6.85 -9.57 -26.48
N GLU A 366 7.88 -10.27 -26.03
CA GLU A 366 7.73 -11.68 -25.63
C GLU A 366 6.68 -11.81 -24.51
N ARG A 367 6.12 -13.01 -24.29
CA ARG A 367 5.14 -13.24 -23.18
C ARG A 367 5.68 -12.73 -21.83
N GLU A 368 7.00 -12.76 -21.66
CA GLU A 368 7.72 -12.28 -20.49
C GLU A 368 7.83 -10.76 -20.38
N GLU A 369 7.33 -9.98 -21.33
CA GLU A 369 7.34 -8.51 -21.27
C GLU A 369 5.95 -7.90 -21.07
N ARG A 370 4.89 -8.71 -21.17
CA ARG A 370 3.49 -8.28 -20.98
C ARG A 370 3.23 -7.73 -19.58
N THR A 371 2.56 -6.58 -19.49
CA THR A 371 2.10 -6.00 -18.22
C THR A 371 0.59 -6.08 -18.12
N ASP A 372 0.11 -7.13 -17.46
CA ASP A 372 -1.31 -7.44 -17.32
C ASP A 372 -1.56 -8.13 -15.97
N LYS A 373 -2.80 -8.53 -15.71
CA LYS A 373 -3.13 -9.35 -14.54
C LYS A 373 -2.24 -10.59 -14.52
N TRP A 374 -1.64 -10.90 -13.39
CA TRP A 374 -0.70 -12.02 -13.27
C TRP A 374 -1.31 -13.36 -13.72
N ARG A 375 -2.58 -13.60 -13.36
CA ARG A 375 -3.35 -14.77 -13.76
C ARG A 375 -3.65 -14.89 -15.26
N MET A 376 -3.45 -13.83 -16.04
CA MET A 376 -3.72 -13.77 -17.50
C MET A 376 -2.44 -13.88 -18.35
N LEU A 377 -1.27 -14.02 -17.72
CA LEU A 377 0.00 -14.13 -18.44
C LEU A 377 0.19 -15.50 -19.09
N THR A 378 -0.38 -16.55 -18.47
CA THR A 378 -0.39 -17.93 -18.99
C THR A 378 -1.81 -18.42 -19.16
N ALA A 379 -2.02 -19.29 -20.16
CA ALA A 379 -3.36 -19.81 -20.47
C ALA A 379 -3.90 -20.76 -19.39
N ASP A 380 -3.01 -21.42 -18.65
CA ASP A 380 -3.31 -22.36 -17.58
C ASP A 380 -3.45 -21.69 -16.19
N GLY A 381 -3.27 -20.37 -16.11
CA GLY A 381 -3.32 -19.64 -14.84
C GLY A 381 -2.18 -19.97 -13.87
N SER A 382 -1.12 -20.67 -14.28
CA SER A 382 0.05 -20.99 -13.43
C SER A 382 0.75 -19.76 -12.84
N ARG A 383 0.52 -18.59 -13.43
CA ARG A 383 1.02 -17.30 -12.95
C ARG A 383 0.03 -16.55 -12.06
N ALA A 384 -1.11 -17.13 -11.70
CA ALA A 384 -2.07 -16.50 -10.82
C ALA A 384 -1.47 -16.14 -9.46
N GLU A 385 -2.09 -15.15 -8.81
CA GLU A 385 -1.68 -14.63 -7.51
C GLU A 385 -1.82 -15.73 -6.45
N GLN A 386 -2.86 -16.56 -6.57
CA GLN A 386 -3.14 -17.69 -5.69
C GLN A 386 -1.98 -18.69 -5.58
N GLY A 387 -1.18 -18.86 -6.64
CA GLY A 387 -0.02 -19.76 -6.60
C GLY A 387 1.09 -19.31 -5.64
N LEU A 388 1.10 -18.03 -5.24
CA LEU A 388 1.99 -17.50 -4.19
C LEU A 388 1.22 -17.26 -2.88
N LEU A 389 -0.01 -16.75 -2.98
CA LEU A 389 -0.76 -16.18 -1.85
C LEU A 389 -1.76 -17.16 -1.20
N GLY A 390 -2.07 -18.30 -1.84
CA GLY A 390 -3.12 -19.23 -1.42
C GLY A 390 -4.55 -18.75 -1.71
N VAL A 391 -4.75 -17.44 -1.76
CA VAL A 391 -5.99 -16.77 -2.19
C VAL A 391 -5.65 -15.69 -3.22
N GLN A 392 -6.64 -15.17 -3.93
CA GLN A 392 -6.42 -14.08 -4.90
C GLN A 392 -7.63 -13.16 -4.99
N PHE A 393 -7.45 -11.99 -5.60
CA PHE A 393 -8.54 -11.03 -5.79
C PHE A 393 -9.78 -11.71 -6.39
N SER A 394 -10.87 -11.59 -5.62
CA SER A 394 -12.17 -12.19 -5.86
C SER A 394 -13.17 -11.13 -6.32
N GLY A 395 -13.11 -9.92 -5.75
CA GLY A 395 -13.92 -8.81 -6.20
C GLY A 395 -13.95 -7.59 -5.29
N ILE A 396 -14.73 -6.60 -5.72
CA ILE A 396 -14.91 -5.33 -5.03
C ILE A 396 -16.23 -5.42 -4.27
N LEU A 397 -16.27 -4.98 -3.02
CA LEU A 397 -17.48 -5.01 -2.22
C LEU A 397 -18.43 -3.87 -2.60
N ALA A 398 -19.74 -4.13 -2.55
CA ALA A 398 -20.77 -3.09 -2.63
C ALA A 398 -20.87 -2.34 -1.27
N PRO A 399 -21.39 -2.94 -0.19
CA PRO A 399 -21.14 -2.47 1.18
C PRO A 399 -20.07 -3.31 1.89
N PRO A 400 -19.41 -2.77 2.94
CA PRO A 400 -18.65 -3.60 3.87
C PRO A 400 -19.53 -4.69 4.50
N VAL A 401 -18.96 -5.88 4.72
CA VAL A 401 -19.62 -7.01 5.39
C VAL A 401 -18.78 -7.49 6.59
N PRO A 402 -19.34 -8.28 7.51
CA PRO A 402 -18.56 -8.86 8.59
C PRO A 402 -17.50 -9.84 8.07
N LEU A 403 -16.37 -9.94 8.77
CA LEU A 403 -15.49 -11.10 8.64
C LEU A 403 -16.10 -12.24 9.45
N VAL A 404 -16.42 -13.35 8.79
CA VAL A 404 -17.01 -14.53 9.43
C VAL A 404 -15.90 -15.54 9.69
N VAL A 405 -15.62 -15.79 10.97
CA VAL A 405 -14.54 -16.65 11.43
C VAL A 405 -14.79 -18.09 11.03
N ASP A 406 -13.72 -18.75 10.60
CA ASP A 406 -13.68 -20.18 10.30
C ASP A 406 -12.36 -20.75 10.86
N ASN A 407 -12.34 -22.06 11.13
CA ASN A 407 -11.24 -22.75 11.80
C ASN A 407 -10.78 -22.02 13.09
N ALA A 408 -11.71 -21.66 13.97
CA ALA A 408 -11.48 -20.89 15.19
C ALA A 408 -10.53 -21.57 16.20
N ASP A 409 -10.38 -22.90 16.13
CA ASP A 409 -9.40 -23.66 16.92
C ASP A 409 -7.95 -23.46 16.44
N HIS A 410 -7.74 -22.84 15.27
CA HIS A 410 -6.42 -22.51 14.76
C HIS A 410 -5.73 -21.45 15.64
N TRP A 411 -4.42 -21.61 15.87
CA TRP A 411 -3.61 -20.77 16.76
C TRP A 411 -3.69 -19.26 16.45
N LEU A 412 -4.03 -18.88 15.23
CA LEU A 412 -4.23 -17.48 14.86
C LEU A 412 -5.32 -16.84 15.76
N TRP A 413 -6.39 -17.57 16.04
CA TRP A 413 -7.54 -17.08 16.79
C TRP A 413 -7.41 -17.30 18.30
N GLU A 414 -6.31 -17.88 18.78
CA GLU A 414 -6.07 -18.15 20.20
C GLU A 414 -6.17 -16.86 21.04
N GLY A 415 -6.88 -16.91 22.17
CA GLY A 415 -7.06 -15.76 23.07
C GLY A 415 -7.99 -14.66 22.56
N THR A 416 -8.60 -14.80 21.37
CA THR A 416 -9.60 -13.86 20.86
C THR A 416 -11.00 -14.08 21.44
N GLY A 417 -11.29 -15.31 21.88
CA GLY A 417 -12.61 -15.75 22.31
C GLY A 417 -13.60 -16.02 21.18
N LEU A 418 -13.14 -15.98 19.92
CA LEU A 418 -13.95 -16.26 18.72
C LEU A 418 -14.24 -17.76 18.56
N ARG A 419 -15.37 -18.06 17.93
CA ARG A 419 -15.80 -19.41 17.50
C ARG A 419 -16.14 -19.40 16.02
N ASP A 420 -16.22 -20.58 15.41
CA ASP A 420 -16.67 -20.71 14.03
C ASP A 420 -18.05 -20.08 13.84
N GLY A 421 -18.18 -19.27 12.79
CA GLY A 421 -19.39 -18.50 12.49
C GLY A 421 -19.51 -17.15 13.20
N ASP A 422 -18.63 -16.83 14.16
CA ASP A 422 -18.62 -15.50 14.77
C ASP A 422 -18.30 -14.43 13.72
N ALA A 423 -18.99 -13.31 13.80
CA ALA A 423 -18.89 -12.21 12.85
C ALA A 423 -18.21 -10.99 13.47
N ILE A 424 -17.17 -10.47 12.80
CA ILE A 424 -16.51 -9.21 13.15
C ILE A 424 -17.04 -8.11 12.20
N PRO A 425 -17.94 -7.22 12.65
CA PRO A 425 -18.66 -6.32 11.75
C PRO A 425 -17.75 -5.38 10.95
N GLY A 426 -18.04 -5.23 9.66
CA GLY A 426 -17.37 -4.28 8.78
C GLY A 426 -15.91 -4.60 8.45
N MET A 427 -15.41 -5.77 8.85
CA MET A 427 -14.01 -6.17 8.62
C MET A 427 -13.70 -6.55 7.19
N VAL A 428 -14.68 -6.93 6.38
CA VAL A 428 -14.44 -7.09 4.95
C VAL A 428 -14.92 -5.84 4.23
N SER A 429 -13.99 -5.09 3.65
CA SER A 429 -14.29 -3.82 2.98
C SER A 429 -13.40 -3.54 1.77
N ILE A 430 -13.92 -2.69 0.87
CA ILE A 430 -13.31 -2.22 -0.37
C ILE A 430 -13.09 -3.36 -1.38
N GLU A 431 -12.14 -4.24 -1.12
CA GLU A 431 -11.79 -5.39 -1.96
C GLU A 431 -11.59 -6.63 -1.10
N ALA A 432 -11.82 -7.78 -1.70
CA ALA A 432 -11.67 -9.09 -1.07
C ALA A 432 -10.85 -10.04 -1.92
N ASP A 433 -9.96 -10.77 -1.25
CA ASP A 433 -9.33 -11.96 -1.78
C ASP A 433 -10.10 -13.19 -1.31
N GLY A 434 -10.13 -14.23 -2.15
CA GLY A 434 -10.79 -15.48 -1.84
C GLY A 434 -10.14 -16.64 -2.57
N TYR A 435 -10.35 -17.84 -2.04
CA TYR A 435 -9.90 -19.07 -2.68
C TYR A 435 -10.71 -19.32 -3.95
N GLN A 436 -10.02 -19.71 -5.04
CA GLN A 436 -10.63 -19.97 -6.33
C GLN A 436 -10.16 -21.32 -6.88
N ALA A 437 -11.05 -22.31 -6.82
CA ALA A 437 -10.77 -23.69 -7.24
C ALA A 437 -10.33 -23.85 -8.71
N GLY A 438 -10.65 -22.87 -9.57
CA GLY A 438 -10.25 -22.86 -10.98
C GLY A 438 -8.80 -22.44 -11.24
N PHE A 439 -8.03 -22.08 -10.20
CA PHE A 439 -6.63 -21.68 -10.31
C PHE A 439 -5.73 -22.62 -9.50
N PRO A 440 -4.46 -22.80 -9.91
CA PRO A 440 -3.50 -23.59 -9.15
C PRO A 440 -3.34 -23.07 -7.71
N GLN A 441 -3.24 -24.01 -6.77
CA GLN A 441 -2.80 -23.73 -5.40
C GLN A 441 -1.26 -23.63 -5.35
N PRO A 442 -0.69 -23.00 -4.29
CA PRO A 442 0.73 -23.08 -4.05
C PRO A 442 1.16 -24.55 -3.87
N ALA A 443 2.26 -24.94 -4.49
CA ALA A 443 2.73 -26.32 -4.43
C ALA A 443 3.42 -26.62 -3.09
N GLY A 444 3.15 -27.79 -2.52
CA GLY A 444 3.87 -28.28 -1.34
C GLY A 444 3.57 -27.53 -0.04
N VAL A 445 2.40 -26.88 0.05
CA VAL A 445 1.93 -26.20 1.26
C VAL A 445 0.63 -26.81 1.78
N GLU A 446 0.43 -26.76 3.09
CA GLU A 446 -0.86 -26.93 3.73
C GLU A 446 -1.56 -25.57 3.78
N GLN A 447 -2.80 -25.49 3.30
CA GLN A 447 -3.60 -24.26 3.35
C GLN A 447 -4.72 -24.37 4.38
N THR A 448 -4.85 -23.35 5.23
CA THR A 448 -6.00 -23.16 6.11
C THR A 448 -6.73 -21.87 5.73
N LEU A 449 -8.05 -21.94 5.58
CA LEU A 449 -8.91 -20.78 5.42
C LEU A 449 -9.47 -20.40 6.78
N LEU A 450 -9.14 -19.20 7.26
CA LEU A 450 -9.41 -18.73 8.62
C LEU A 450 -10.67 -17.87 8.68
N SER A 451 -11.26 -17.57 7.53
CA SER A 451 -12.56 -16.92 7.42
C SER A 451 -13.25 -17.34 6.13
N ALA A 452 -14.57 -17.27 6.13
CA ALA A 452 -15.41 -17.49 4.97
C ALA A 452 -16.55 -16.47 4.97
N SER A 453 -16.27 -15.26 4.48
CA SER A 453 -17.19 -14.12 4.56
C SER A 453 -17.93 -13.90 3.23
N PRO A 454 -19.24 -14.20 3.14
CA PRO A 454 -20.00 -14.00 1.90
C PRO A 454 -20.26 -12.51 1.63
N TYR A 455 -20.13 -12.09 0.39
CA TYR A 455 -20.43 -10.71 -0.05
C TYR A 455 -20.99 -10.65 -1.47
N GLN A 456 -21.59 -9.52 -1.82
CA GLN A 456 -22.02 -9.23 -3.19
C GLN A 456 -20.97 -8.39 -3.90
N ASP A 457 -20.54 -8.84 -5.08
CA ASP A 457 -19.58 -8.10 -5.90
C ASP A 457 -20.23 -6.84 -6.49
N ARG A 458 -19.56 -5.71 -6.33
CA ARG A 458 -20.02 -4.39 -6.80
C ARG A 458 -20.20 -4.32 -8.32
N LEU A 459 -19.50 -5.16 -9.07
CA LEU A 459 -19.63 -5.23 -10.53
C LEU A 459 -20.77 -6.16 -10.98
N GLY A 460 -21.60 -6.65 -10.06
CA GLY A 460 -22.76 -7.48 -10.37
C GLY A 460 -22.40 -8.92 -10.78
N ARG A 461 -21.17 -9.38 -10.49
CA ARG A 461 -20.69 -10.73 -10.86
C ARG A 461 -21.17 -11.83 -9.91
N GLY A 462 -22.27 -11.59 -9.20
CA GLY A 462 -22.89 -12.49 -8.23
C GLY A 462 -22.22 -12.50 -6.86
N ALA A 463 -22.70 -13.42 -6.02
CA ALA A 463 -22.14 -13.68 -4.70
C ALA A 463 -20.70 -14.19 -4.80
N ARG A 464 -19.86 -13.73 -3.88
CA ARG A 464 -18.44 -14.10 -3.76
C ARG A 464 -18.14 -14.42 -2.30
N MET A 465 -16.99 -15.05 -2.09
CA MET A 465 -16.47 -15.37 -0.77
C MET A 465 -15.14 -14.65 -0.57
N GLN A 466 -14.98 -14.01 0.59
CA GLN A 466 -13.70 -13.55 1.09
C GLN A 466 -13.12 -14.62 2.01
N ASN A 467 -11.81 -14.84 1.91
CA ASN A 467 -11.08 -15.72 2.81
C ASN A 467 -9.82 -15.04 3.35
N THR A 468 -9.66 -15.08 4.67
CA THR A 468 -8.37 -14.94 5.35
C THR A 468 -7.68 -16.28 5.21
N SER A 469 -6.42 -16.33 4.81
CA SER A 469 -5.74 -17.61 4.56
C SER A 469 -4.32 -17.61 5.08
N VAL A 470 -3.87 -18.79 5.51
CA VAL A 470 -2.46 -19.08 5.75
C VAL A 470 -2.08 -20.33 4.97
N CYS A 471 -0.94 -20.27 4.28
CA CYS A 471 -0.28 -21.40 3.66
C CYS A 471 1.03 -21.68 4.41
N VAL A 472 1.29 -22.95 4.74
CA VAL A 472 2.49 -23.38 5.48
C VAL A 472 3.22 -24.47 4.69
N ASP A 473 4.50 -24.29 4.39
CA ASP A 473 5.30 -25.32 3.72
C ASP A 473 5.83 -26.38 4.69
N GLY A 474 6.44 -27.45 4.17
CA GLY A 474 7.01 -28.53 5.00
C GLY A 474 8.17 -28.12 5.93
N ARG A 475 8.68 -26.88 5.82
CA ARG A 475 9.69 -26.30 6.71
C ARG A 475 9.07 -25.38 7.77
N GLY A 476 7.77 -25.12 7.69
CA GLY A 476 7.06 -24.19 8.56
C GLY A 476 7.03 -22.75 8.04
N THR A 477 7.54 -22.47 6.83
CA THR A 477 7.44 -21.13 6.22
C THR A 477 5.99 -20.79 5.96
N MET A 478 5.59 -19.56 6.31
CA MET A 478 4.18 -19.15 6.29
C MET A 478 3.97 -18.03 5.28
N VAL A 479 2.90 -18.13 4.48
CA VAL A 479 2.34 -17.02 3.72
C VAL A 479 0.93 -16.75 4.24
N PHE A 480 0.74 -15.61 4.89
CA PHE A 480 -0.55 -15.17 5.41
C PHE A 480 -1.14 -14.07 4.53
N VAL A 481 -2.46 -14.12 4.30
CA VAL A 481 -3.22 -13.09 3.60
C VAL A 481 -4.51 -12.80 4.35
N ALA A 482 -4.68 -11.55 4.80
CA ALA A 482 -5.92 -11.09 5.44
C ALA A 482 -7.09 -11.02 4.46
N GLY A 483 -6.81 -10.69 3.19
CA GLY A 483 -7.81 -10.67 2.12
C GLY A 483 -8.85 -9.57 2.28
N THR A 484 -8.52 -8.47 2.97
CA THR A 484 -9.38 -7.29 3.08
C THR A 484 -8.63 -6.01 3.48
N PHE A 485 -9.11 -4.84 3.07
CA PHE A 485 -8.50 -3.54 3.39
C PHE A 485 -8.67 -3.11 4.86
N GLN A 486 -9.67 -3.63 5.58
CA GLN A 486 -9.96 -3.13 6.93
C GLN A 486 -8.95 -3.63 7.98
N TRP A 487 -8.24 -4.73 7.71
CA TRP A 487 -7.36 -5.38 8.68
C TRP A 487 -6.30 -4.44 9.29
N PRO A 488 -5.44 -3.73 8.51
CA PRO A 488 -4.46 -2.81 9.09
C PRO A 488 -5.11 -1.65 9.86
N LEU A 489 -6.27 -1.18 9.40
CA LEU A 489 -7.00 -0.10 10.06
C LEU A 489 -7.49 -0.51 11.46
N ALA A 490 -7.90 -1.77 11.60
CA ALA A 490 -8.32 -2.34 12.89
C ALA A 490 -7.17 -2.46 13.92
N LEU A 491 -5.91 -2.26 13.49
CA LEU A 491 -4.76 -2.26 14.39
C LEU A 491 -4.56 -0.92 15.10
N HIS A 492 -4.90 0.21 14.50
CA HIS A 492 -4.51 1.51 15.07
C HIS A 492 -5.48 2.68 14.82
N VAL A 493 -6.34 2.61 13.81
CA VAL A 493 -7.18 3.76 13.45
C VAL A 493 -8.34 3.91 14.41
N GLU A 494 -8.44 5.08 15.03
CA GLU A 494 -9.50 5.43 15.98
C GLU A 494 -10.89 5.17 15.38
N GLY A 495 -11.78 4.56 16.17
CA GLY A 495 -13.11 4.13 15.73
C GLY A 495 -13.14 2.88 14.83
N LYS A 496 -11.98 2.36 14.39
CA LYS A 496 -11.86 1.11 13.62
C LYS A 496 -11.16 -0.01 14.39
N VAL A 497 -10.46 0.32 15.49
CA VAL A 497 -9.72 -0.66 16.29
C VAL A 497 -10.58 -1.84 16.72
N ASP A 498 -10.10 -3.06 16.46
CA ASP A 498 -10.71 -4.29 16.95
C ASP A 498 -9.68 -5.12 17.74
N LYS A 499 -10.00 -5.42 19.00
CA LYS A 499 -9.08 -6.17 19.89
C LYS A 499 -8.81 -7.58 19.40
N ARG A 500 -9.79 -8.23 18.76
CA ARG A 500 -9.65 -9.61 18.26
C ARG A 500 -8.67 -9.64 17.10
N ILE A 501 -8.75 -8.66 16.19
CA ILE A 501 -7.81 -8.52 15.07
C ILE A 501 -6.41 -8.17 15.56
N ARG A 502 -6.27 -7.32 16.59
CA ARG A 502 -4.96 -7.07 17.24
C ARG A 502 -4.37 -8.34 17.82
N THR A 503 -5.15 -9.11 18.59
CA THR A 503 -4.69 -10.39 19.15
C THR A 503 -4.31 -11.37 18.05
N ALA A 504 -5.14 -11.54 17.01
CA ALA A 504 -4.83 -12.43 15.89
C ALA A 504 -3.55 -12.02 15.14
N THR A 505 -3.35 -10.72 14.92
CA THR A 505 -2.13 -10.20 14.28
C THR A 505 -0.91 -10.39 15.18
N LYS A 506 -1.06 -10.25 16.50
CA LYS A 506 0.01 -10.56 17.46
C LYS A 506 0.39 -12.04 17.41
N ASN A 507 -0.60 -12.94 17.45
CA ASN A 507 -0.36 -14.38 17.33
C ASN A 507 0.37 -14.73 16.02
N LEU A 508 0.01 -14.09 14.91
CA LEU A 508 0.68 -14.24 13.62
C LEU A 508 2.16 -13.82 13.69
N LEU A 509 2.42 -12.58 14.10
CA LEU A 509 3.78 -12.04 14.09
C LEU A 509 4.66 -12.73 15.12
N ASP A 510 4.18 -12.95 16.35
CA ASP A 510 4.90 -13.69 17.38
C ASP A 510 5.28 -15.10 16.91
N ARG A 511 4.48 -15.72 16.04
CA ARG A 511 4.81 -17.04 15.47
C ARG A 511 5.80 -16.95 14.32
N MET A 512 5.70 -15.92 13.47
CA MET A 512 6.65 -15.69 12.37
C MET A 512 8.04 -15.27 12.85
N VAL A 513 8.14 -14.67 14.04
CA VAL A 513 9.42 -14.15 14.56
C VAL A 513 10.09 -15.06 15.60
N ARG A 514 9.45 -16.17 15.97
CA ARG A 514 10.08 -17.26 16.75
C ARG A 514 11.13 -17.97 15.92
#